data_AF-A0A9D2NAH8-F1
#
_entry.id   AF-A0A9D2NAH8-F1
#
_cell.length_a   1.000
_cell.length_b   1.000
_cell.length_c   1.000
_cell.angle_alpha   90.00
_cell.angle_beta   90.00
_cell.angle_gamma   90.00
#
_symmetry.space_group_name_H-M   'P 1'
#
loop_
_entity.id
_entity.type
_entity.pdbx_description
1 polymer ?
#
loop_
_entity_poly.entity_id
_entity_poly.type
_entity_poly.pdbx_seq_one_letter_code
_entity_poly.pdbx_strand_id
1 'polypeptide(L)'
;MKVYGAQICADCRNYKAIQKSRGFDAEYVDITEDTGKLKEFLQIRDHDPVLAPVRERGGIGIPLFVNENGQKTLDIDEAFSWIGQPPVQPEEIVEKHSSCGINGCN
;
A
#
# COMPACT_ATOMS: atom_id res chain seq x y z
N MET A 1 -10.12 -1.02 -7.05
CA MET A 1 -9.31 -1.17 -5.80
C MET A 1 -8.96 0.21 -5.27
N LYS A 2 -8.96 0.38 -3.93
CA LYS A 2 -8.50 1.61 -3.25
C LYS A 2 -7.14 1.34 -2.59
N VAL A 3 -6.25 2.32 -2.64
CA VAL A 3 -4.89 2.25 -2.09
C VAL A 3 -4.64 3.45 -1.19
N TYR A 4 -4.36 3.21 0.09
CA TYR A 4 -3.93 4.25 1.02
C TYR A 4 -2.42 4.34 1.03
N GLY A 5 -1.89 5.54 0.82
CA GLY A 5 -0.45 5.76 0.81
C GLY A 5 -0.08 7.20 1.03
N ALA A 6 1.21 7.52 0.90
CA ALA A 6 1.72 8.88 1.00
C ALA A 6 2.94 9.08 0.08
N GLN A 7 3.08 10.27 -0.52
CA GLN A 7 4.25 10.55 -1.38
C GLN A 7 5.60 10.42 -0.65
N ILE A 8 5.62 10.56 0.67
CA ILE A 8 6.83 10.43 1.50
C ILE A 8 7.29 8.97 1.69
N CYS A 9 6.49 7.98 1.29
CA CYS A 9 6.82 6.57 1.36
C CYS A 9 7.34 6.06 0.01
N ALA A 10 8.53 5.47 -0.02
CA ALA A 10 9.14 4.97 -1.26
C ALA A 10 8.38 3.76 -1.85
N ASP A 11 7.87 2.84 -1.03
CA ASP A 11 6.97 1.76 -1.50
C ASP A 11 5.70 2.33 -2.20
N CYS A 12 5.14 3.43 -1.68
CA CYS A 12 4.01 4.11 -2.32
C CYS A 12 4.38 4.78 -3.65
N ARG A 13 5.59 5.36 -3.75
CA ARG A 13 6.10 5.93 -5.00
C ARG A 13 6.37 4.84 -6.05
N ASN A 14 6.91 3.70 -5.64
CA ASN A 14 7.06 2.51 -6.48
C ASN A 14 5.70 2.02 -7.00
N TYR A 15 4.70 1.86 -6.13
CA TYR A 15 3.33 1.51 -6.56
C TYR A 15 2.79 2.49 -7.61
N LYS A 16 2.91 3.81 -7.39
CA LYS A 16 2.42 4.81 -8.36
C LYS A 16 3.16 4.74 -9.70
N ALA A 17 4.46 4.46 -9.69
CA ALA A 17 5.24 4.27 -10.91
C ALA A 17 4.76 3.04 -11.69
N ILE A 18 4.53 1.93 -11.01
CA ILE A 18 3.99 0.69 -11.60
C ILE A 18 2.59 0.93 -12.15
N GLN A 19 1.70 1.55 -11.37
CA GLN A 19 0.35 1.89 -11.79
C GLN A 19 0.35 2.72 -13.09
N LYS A 20 1.20 3.75 -13.15
CA LYS A 20 1.34 4.59 -14.33
C LYS A 20 1.89 3.82 -15.53
N SER A 21 2.89 2.94 -15.31
CA SER A 21 3.53 2.15 -16.37
C SER A 21 2.56 1.13 -16.97
N ARG A 22 1.82 0.41 -16.11
CA ARG A 22 0.89 -0.66 -16.52
C ARG A 22 -0.48 -0.14 -16.94
N GLY A 23 -0.85 1.10 -16.59
CA GLY A 23 -2.06 1.76 -17.06
C GLY A 23 -3.36 1.19 -16.51
N PHE A 24 -3.38 0.69 -15.26
CA PHE A 24 -4.61 0.21 -14.62
C PHE A 24 -5.26 1.26 -13.71
N ASP A 25 -6.57 1.16 -13.56
CA ASP A 25 -7.35 2.05 -12.71
C ASP A 25 -7.43 1.56 -11.27
N ALA A 26 -7.06 2.42 -10.34
CA ALA A 26 -7.17 2.21 -8.91
C ALA A 26 -7.15 3.57 -8.20
N GLU A 27 -8.07 3.73 -7.24
CA GLU A 27 -8.18 4.94 -6.44
C GLU A 27 -7.00 5.03 -5.48
N TYR A 28 -6.21 6.11 -5.55
CA TYR A 28 -5.13 6.36 -4.61
C TYR A 28 -5.52 7.46 -3.62
N VAL A 29 -5.59 7.12 -2.35
CA VAL A 29 -5.88 8.03 -1.24
C VAL A 29 -4.56 8.44 -0.59
N ASP A 30 -4.16 9.69 -0.78
CA ASP A 30 -2.99 10.25 -0.10
C ASP A 30 -3.37 10.65 1.34
N ILE A 31 -2.89 9.90 2.32
CA ILE A 31 -3.23 10.11 3.74
C ILE A 31 -2.59 11.38 4.32
N THR A 32 -1.70 12.04 3.57
CA THR A 32 -1.04 13.30 4.00
C THR A 32 -1.71 14.54 3.44
N GLU A 33 -2.72 14.38 2.58
CA GLU A 33 -3.37 15.49 1.90
C GLU A 33 -4.31 16.28 2.84
N ASP A 34 -5.10 15.57 3.66
CA ASP A 34 -6.00 16.19 4.62
C ASP A 34 -6.32 15.26 5.81
N THR A 35 -6.86 15.85 6.89
CA THR A 35 -7.16 15.14 8.13
C THR A 35 -8.35 14.18 8.02
N GLY A 36 -9.23 14.37 7.04
CA GLY A 36 -10.34 13.46 6.75
C GLY A 36 -9.83 12.12 6.19
N LYS A 37 -8.95 12.19 5.18
CA LYS A 37 -8.27 11.01 4.60
C LYS A 37 -7.41 10.30 5.62
N LEU A 38 -6.64 11.06 6.42
CA LEU A 38 -5.87 10.49 7.51
C LEU A 38 -6.78 9.77 8.53
N LYS A 39 -7.90 10.38 8.92
CA LYS A 39 -8.86 9.78 9.85
C LYS A 39 -9.47 8.49 9.29
N GLU A 40 -9.86 8.46 8.02
CA GLU A 40 -10.34 7.24 7.35
C GLU A 40 -9.31 6.12 7.44
N PHE A 41 -8.05 6.40 7.11
CA PHE A 41 -6.97 5.42 7.23
C PHE A 41 -6.74 4.98 8.68
N LEU A 42 -6.75 5.89 9.66
CA LEU A 42 -6.55 5.55 11.07
C LEU A 42 -7.66 4.63 11.62
N GLN A 43 -8.91 4.79 11.18
CA GLN A 43 -9.97 3.86 11.55
C GLN A 43 -9.66 2.42 11.11
N ILE A 44 -9.02 2.24 9.95
CA ILE A 44 -8.59 0.93 9.47
C ILE A 44 -7.32 0.48 10.22
N ARG A 45 -6.31 1.35 10.31
CA ARG A 45 -5.01 1.07 10.95
C ARG A 45 -5.13 0.61 12.40
N ASP A 46 -6.04 1.22 13.15
CA ASP A 46 -6.13 0.98 14.59
C ASP A 46 -6.97 -0.25 14.93
N HIS A 47 -7.82 -0.73 14.01
CA HIS A 47 -8.79 -1.81 14.28
C HIS A 47 -8.63 -3.06 13.41
N ASP A 48 -8.11 -2.95 12.19
CA ASP A 48 -8.03 -4.08 11.27
C ASP A 48 -6.85 -5.01 11.64
N PRO A 49 -7.08 -6.34 11.79
CA PRO A 49 -6.04 -7.28 12.19
C PRO A 49 -4.89 -7.39 11.17
N VAL A 50 -5.10 -7.06 9.89
CA VAL A 50 -4.03 -7.08 8.88
C VAL A 50 -2.89 -6.11 9.23
N LEU A 51 -3.19 -5.05 9.99
CA LEU A 51 -2.25 -4.01 10.39
C LEU A 51 -1.68 -4.24 11.80
N ALA A 52 -2.19 -5.22 12.56
CA ALA A 52 -1.74 -5.46 13.93
C ALA A 52 -0.22 -5.72 14.02
N PRO A 53 0.39 -6.62 13.21
CA PRO A 53 1.85 -6.84 13.27
C PRO A 53 2.66 -5.61 12.85
N VAL A 54 2.11 -4.77 11.97
CA VAL A 54 2.78 -3.54 11.53
C VAL A 54 2.74 -2.49 12.63
N ARG A 55 1.62 -2.37 13.33
CA ARG A 55 1.45 -1.45 14.46
C ARG A 55 2.33 -1.84 15.64
N GLU A 56 2.43 -3.13 15.95
CA GLU A 56 3.29 -3.67 17.02
C GLU A 56 4.77 -3.31 16.82
N ARG A 57 5.25 -3.29 15.57
CA ARG A 57 6.62 -2.87 15.24
C ARG A 57 6.79 -1.35 15.04
N GLY A 58 5.78 -0.54 15.36
CA GLY A 58 5.81 0.92 15.20
C GLY A 58 5.67 1.41 13.75
N GLY A 59 5.27 0.54 12.82
CA GLY A 59 5.07 0.88 11.42
C GLY A 59 3.79 1.68 11.15
N ILE A 60 3.75 2.31 9.97
CA ILE A 60 2.56 3.03 9.47
C ILE A 60 1.57 2.08 8.81
N GLY A 61 2.06 1.16 7.97
CA GLY A 61 1.22 0.21 7.20
C GLY A 61 0.72 0.76 5.88
N ILE A 62 1.61 1.40 5.11
CA ILE A 62 1.35 1.88 3.76
C ILE A 62 2.42 1.35 2.79
N PRO A 63 2.08 1.09 1.50
CA PRO A 63 0.75 1.17 0.93
C PRO A 63 -0.20 0.08 1.48
N LEU A 64 -1.45 0.44 1.76
CA LEU A 64 -2.50 -0.50 2.13
C LEU A 64 -3.49 -0.63 0.97
N PHE A 65 -3.71 -1.85 0.50
CA PHE A 65 -4.60 -2.16 -0.59
C PHE A 65 -5.94 -2.67 -0.06
N VAL A 66 -7.05 -2.16 -0.60
CA VAL A 66 -8.42 -2.55 -0.24
C VAL A 66 -9.21 -2.86 -1.50
N ASN A 67 -9.68 -4.10 -1.63
CA ASN A 67 -10.53 -4.50 -2.76
C ASN A 67 -12.01 -4.13 -2.54
N GLU A 68 -12.84 -4.36 -3.55
CA GLU A 68 -14.28 -4.04 -3.53
C GLU A 68 -15.07 -4.84 -2.48
N ASN A 69 -14.54 -6.01 -2.07
CA ASN A 69 -15.13 -6.85 -1.02
C ASN A 69 -14.69 -6.42 0.39
N GLY A 70 -13.89 -5.36 0.52
CA GLY A 70 -13.36 -4.88 1.80
C GLY A 70 -12.19 -5.69 2.35
N GLN A 71 -11.67 -6.64 1.56
CA GLN A 71 -10.46 -7.41 1.86
C GLN A 71 -9.25 -6.48 1.76
N LYS A 72 -8.29 -6.66 2.67
CA LYS A 72 -7.14 -5.76 2.81
C LYS A 72 -5.85 -6.53 2.82
N THR A 73 -4.81 -5.97 2.21
CA THR A 73 -3.46 -6.54 2.22
C THR A 73 -2.42 -5.43 2.16
N LEU A 74 -1.21 -5.76 2.62
CA LEU A 74 0.01 -4.97 2.43
C LEU A 74 0.90 -5.57 1.33
N ASP A 75 0.50 -6.70 0.75
CA ASP A 75 1.20 -7.38 -0.31
C ASP A 75 0.71 -6.87 -1.68
N ILE A 76 1.61 -6.26 -2.45
CA ILE A 76 1.30 -5.70 -3.76
C ILE A 76 0.97 -6.80 -4.80
N ASP A 77 1.57 -7.98 -4.70
CA ASP A 77 1.30 -9.08 -5.63
C ASP A 77 -0.07 -9.70 -5.38
N GLU A 78 -0.44 -9.85 -4.09
CA GLU A 78 -1.80 -10.23 -3.72
C GLU A 78 -2.81 -9.19 -4.23
N ALA A 79 -2.54 -7.90 -4.01
CA ALA A 79 -3.41 -6.82 -4.46
C ALA A 79 -3.58 -6.79 -6.00
N PHE A 80 -2.50 -7.06 -6.73
CA PHE A 80 -2.50 -7.12 -8.19
C PHE A 80 -3.28 -8.31 -8.73
N SER A 81 -3.24 -9.45 -8.04
CA SER A 81 -4.03 -10.63 -8.39
C SER A 81 -5.53 -10.35 -8.42
N TRP A 82 -6.02 -9.44 -7.56
CA TRP A 82 -7.43 -9.04 -7.51
C TRP A 82 -7.92 -8.30 -8.75
N ILE A 83 -6.99 -7.65 -9.48
CA ILE A 83 -7.29 -6.82 -10.65
C ILE A 83 -6.69 -7.40 -11.94
N GLY A 84 -6.30 -8.68 -11.93
CA GLY A 84 -5.75 -9.37 -13.10
C GLY A 84 -4.37 -8.86 -13.55
N GLN A 85 -3.64 -8.17 -12.68
CA GLN A 85 -2.28 -7.73 -12.94
C GLN A 85 -1.28 -8.84 -12.56
N PRO A 86 -0.20 -9.04 -13.33
CA PRO A 86 0.84 -10.00 -12.98
C PRO A 86 1.63 -9.54 -11.74
N PRO A 87 2.36 -10.43 -11.05
CA PRO A 87 3.26 -10.03 -9.97
C PRO A 87 4.26 -8.94 -10.41
N VAL A 88 4.70 -8.11 -9.45
CA VAL A 88 5.67 -7.05 -9.67
C VAL A 88 7.02 -7.64 -10.07
N GLN A 89 7.59 -7.13 -11.16
CA GLN A 89 8.93 -7.51 -11.59
C GLN A 89 9.98 -6.61 -10.91
N PRO A 90 11.17 -7.14 -10.55
CA PRO A 90 12.22 -6.38 -9.88
C PRO A 90 12.67 -5.10 -10.62
N GLU A 91 12.62 -5.11 -11.95
CA GLU A 91 12.93 -3.98 -12.83
C GLU A 91 11.89 -2.85 -12.77
N GLU A 92 10.68 -3.11 -12.28
CA GLU A 92 9.64 -2.09 -12.09
C GLU A 92 9.80 -1.32 -10.78
N ILE A 93 10.67 -1.80 -9.87
CA ILE A 93 11.01 -1.12 -8.62
C ILE A 93 12.07 -0.04 -8.90
N VAL A 94 11.62 1.21 -8.91
CA VAL A 94 12.46 2.39 -9.18
C VAL A 94 13.36 2.71 -7.98
N GLU A 95 12.79 2.64 -6.78
CA GLU A 95 13.49 2.97 -5.54
C GLU A 95 13.76 1.71 -4.73
N LYS A 96 15.02 1.28 -4.75
CA LYS A 96 15.49 0.13 -3.98
C LYS A 96 15.92 0.61 -2.59
N HIS A 97 15.13 0.28 -1.58
CA HIS A 97 15.49 0.44 -0.17
C HIS A 97 15.02 -0.79 0.61
N SER A 98 15.53 -0.97 1.83
CA SER A 98 14.97 -1.95 2.77
C SER A 98 13.52 -1.54 3.04
N SER A 99 12.57 -2.26 2.44
CA SER A 99 11.14 -1.92 2.46
C SER A 99 10.61 -1.89 3.90
N CYS A 100 9.61 -1.06 4.17
CA CYS A 100 8.93 -1.05 5.48
C CYS A 100 7.91 -2.20 5.61
N GLY A 101 8.09 -3.27 4.82
CA GLY A 101 7.21 -4.43 4.73
C GLY A 101 7.18 -5.28 6.00
N ILE A 102 6.26 -6.25 6.03
CA ILE A 102 6.03 -7.16 7.17
C ILE A 102 7.30 -7.93 7.58
N ASN A 103 8.22 -8.12 6.64
CA ASN A 103 9.43 -8.89 6.85
C ASN A 103 10.64 -8.07 7.31
N GLY A 104 10.45 -6.79 7.68
CA GLY A 104 11.49 -6.01 8.35
C GLY A 104 12.65 -5.62 7.45
N CYS A 105 13.20 -4.45 7.76
CA CYS A 105 14.46 -4.00 7.20
C CYS A 105 15.58 -4.96 7.62
N ASN A 106 16.31 -5.52 6.66
CA ASN A 106 17.73 -5.83 6.85
C ASN A 106 18.54 -4.74 6.14
#